data_AF-A0A7I4FF82-F1
#
_entry.id   AF-A0A7I4FF82-F1
#
_cell.length_a   1.000
_cell.length_b   1.000
_cell.length_c   1.000
_cell.angle_alpha   90.00
_cell.angle_beta   90.00
_cell.angle_gamma   90.00
#
_symmetry.space_group_name_H-M   'P 1'
#
loop_
_entity.id
_entity.type
_entity.pdbx_description
1 polymer ?
#
loop_
_entity_poly.entity_id
_entity_poly.type
_entity_poly.pdbx_seq_one_letter_code
_entity_poly.pdbx_strand_id
1 'polypeptide(L)'
;MGSSVVLRQPTVLLWIALASVLPVAHCSGSLEASGYTASWLPGHATWYGDPYGEGSSGGACGYTELAGTPYGLSVGAGSAVIYQNGQGCGECYEVKCTYPSCKPTPSRIVITDFCPGGTFCSTGEPAFDLSGMAMTNMALPGRDQELRNLGLYEIQYRRVPCYYPNQNVAFKVDPGSTPFWLSFTIEYQGGPGDIESVAIRQGC
;
A
#
# COMPACT_ATOMS: atom_id res chain seq x y z
N MET A 1 -8.08 -81.83 7.16
CA MET A 1 -8.00 -81.59 8.61
C MET A 1 -8.72 -80.28 8.88
N GLY A 2 -9.95 -80.36 9.39
CA GLY A 2 -10.73 -79.18 9.76
C GLY A 2 -10.41 -78.76 11.18
N SER A 3 -10.43 -77.44 11.41
CA SER A 3 -10.66 -76.84 12.72
C SER A 3 -11.38 -75.52 12.52
N SER A 4 -12.62 -75.47 13.00
CA SER A 4 -13.48 -74.29 13.03
C SER A 4 -12.92 -73.22 13.95
N VAL A 5 -12.99 -71.95 13.54
CA VAL A 5 -12.72 -70.79 14.40
C VAL A 5 -14.05 -70.18 14.83
N VAL A 6 -14.28 -70.16 16.14
CA VAL A 6 -15.45 -69.58 16.81
C VAL A 6 -15.29 -68.06 16.87
N LEU A 7 -16.23 -67.31 16.29
CA LEU A 7 -16.31 -65.87 16.46
C LEU A 7 -17.00 -65.55 17.80
N ARG A 8 -16.24 -64.97 18.75
CA ARG A 8 -16.82 -64.31 19.93
C ARG A 8 -17.08 -62.84 19.61
N GLN A 9 -18.29 -62.38 19.87
CA GLN A 9 -18.73 -60.99 19.71
C GLN A 9 -17.90 -60.04 20.61
N PRO A 10 -17.57 -58.82 20.15
CA PRO A 10 -16.94 -57.81 20.98
C PRO A 10 -17.98 -57.09 21.83
N THR A 11 -17.75 -57.05 23.14
CA THR A 11 -18.41 -56.13 24.07
C THR A 11 -18.07 -54.68 23.67
N VAL A 12 -19.09 -53.90 23.35
CA VAL A 12 -18.96 -52.48 23.01
C VAL A 12 -18.67 -51.70 24.30
N LEU A 13 -17.43 -51.28 24.49
CA LEU A 13 -17.05 -50.28 25.49
C LEU A 13 -17.18 -48.89 24.86
N LEU A 14 -18.14 -48.12 25.35
CA LEU A 14 -18.44 -46.76 24.94
C LEU A 14 -17.35 -45.82 25.50
N TRP A 15 -16.39 -45.41 24.66
CA TRP A 15 -15.45 -44.34 25.01
C TRP A 15 -16.11 -42.99 24.79
N ILE A 16 -16.44 -42.28 25.87
CA ILE A 16 -16.83 -40.87 25.79
C ILE A 16 -15.56 -40.06 25.52
N ALA A 17 -15.36 -39.67 24.26
CA ALA A 17 -14.34 -38.70 23.90
C ALA A 17 -14.80 -37.32 24.39
N LEU A 18 -14.17 -36.78 25.43
CA LEU A 18 -14.24 -35.34 25.69
C LEU A 18 -13.56 -34.64 24.51
N ALA A 19 -14.37 -34.03 23.63
CA ALA A 19 -13.87 -33.07 22.65
C ALA A 19 -13.29 -31.88 23.43
N SER A 20 -11.97 -31.86 23.61
CA SER A 20 -11.26 -30.66 24.03
C SER A 20 -11.48 -29.60 22.94
N VAL A 21 -12.27 -28.58 23.28
CA VAL A 21 -12.41 -27.39 22.46
C VAL A 21 -11.07 -26.67 22.54
N LEU A 22 -10.17 -26.97 21.61
CA LEU A 22 -8.96 -26.17 21.41
C LEU A 22 -9.44 -24.75 21.10
N PRO A 23 -8.96 -23.71 21.81
CA PRO A 23 -9.27 -22.35 21.42
C PRO A 23 -8.75 -22.17 20.00
N VAL A 24 -9.64 -21.85 19.08
CA VAL A 24 -9.28 -21.37 17.74
C VAL A 24 -8.44 -20.12 17.98
N ALA A 25 -7.12 -20.27 17.85
CA ALA A 25 -6.21 -19.14 17.87
C ALA A 25 -6.67 -18.20 16.75
N HIS A 26 -7.33 -17.12 17.14
CA HIS A 26 -7.69 -16.07 16.21
C HIS A 26 -6.38 -15.47 15.71
N CYS A 27 -6.07 -15.71 14.44
CA CYS A 27 -4.94 -15.10 13.76
C CYS A 27 -5.29 -13.64 13.48
N SER A 28 -5.42 -12.82 14.52
CA SER A 28 -5.73 -11.39 14.41
C SER A 28 -4.49 -10.51 14.21
N GLY A 29 -3.35 -11.10 13.77
CA GLY A 29 -2.04 -10.44 13.87
C GLY A 29 -1.29 -10.15 12.57
N SER A 30 -1.85 -10.38 11.38
CA SER A 30 -1.09 -10.21 10.12
C SER A 30 -1.15 -8.81 9.51
N LEU A 31 -2.19 -8.01 9.81
CA LEU A 31 -2.36 -6.68 9.20
C LEU A 31 -1.61 -5.58 9.98
N GLU A 32 -1.69 -5.59 11.32
CA GLU A 32 -1.03 -4.54 12.13
C GLU A 32 0.51 -4.64 12.08
N ALA A 33 1.05 -5.86 11.93
CA ALA A 33 2.49 -6.07 11.76
C ALA A 33 3.05 -5.45 10.46
N SER A 34 2.21 -5.23 9.45
CA SER A 34 2.55 -4.55 8.19
C SER A 34 2.20 -3.06 8.21
N GLY A 35 1.94 -2.48 9.38
CA GLY A 35 1.60 -1.06 9.53
C GLY A 35 0.18 -0.71 9.05
N TYR A 36 -0.66 -1.69 8.70
CA TYR A 36 -2.05 -1.44 8.37
C TYR A 36 -2.87 -1.28 9.62
N THR A 37 -3.61 -0.18 9.70
CA THR A 37 -4.60 0.03 10.75
C THR A 37 -5.96 0.31 10.12
N ALA A 38 -7.02 -0.22 10.76
CA ALA A 38 -8.38 0.14 10.40
C ALA A 38 -8.69 1.61 10.74
N SER A 39 -7.95 2.17 11.70
CA SER A 39 -8.13 3.51 12.23
C SER A 39 -7.62 4.58 11.26
N TRP A 40 -8.33 5.69 11.20
CA TRP A 40 -7.90 6.87 10.45
C TRP A 40 -6.95 7.70 11.31
N LEU A 41 -5.79 8.06 10.76
CA LEU A 41 -4.80 8.92 11.39
C LEU A 41 -4.92 10.35 10.84
N PRO A 42 -4.70 11.37 11.68
CA PRO A 42 -4.63 12.75 11.21
C PRO A 42 -3.34 12.95 10.39
N GLY A 43 -3.41 13.76 9.35
CA GLY A 43 -2.24 14.17 8.60
C GLY A 43 -2.53 15.42 7.78
N HIS A 44 -1.52 15.90 7.07
CA HIS A 44 -1.64 17.10 6.27
C HIS A 44 -1.48 16.81 4.78
N ALA A 45 -1.98 17.68 3.92
CA ALA A 45 -1.74 17.58 2.50
C ALA A 45 -1.61 18.93 1.79
N THR A 46 -0.94 18.88 0.65
CA THR A 46 -0.94 19.87 -0.43
C THR A 46 -1.27 19.15 -1.74
N TRP A 47 -1.16 19.85 -2.88
CA TRP A 47 -1.16 19.20 -4.18
C TRP A 47 -0.20 19.87 -5.16
N TYR A 48 0.23 19.13 -6.17
CA TYR A 48 1.18 19.60 -7.18
C TYR A 48 0.88 19.05 -8.59
N GLY A 49 1.49 19.68 -9.59
CA GLY A 49 1.38 19.28 -11.00
C GLY A 49 0.09 19.72 -11.70
N ASP A 50 -0.28 19.01 -12.77
CA ASP A 50 -1.50 19.27 -13.53
C ASP A 50 -2.75 18.93 -12.70
N PRO A 51 -3.84 19.74 -12.74
CA PRO A 51 -5.06 19.47 -11.98
C PRO A 51 -5.67 18.09 -12.19
N TYR A 52 -5.47 17.46 -13.34
CA TYR A 52 -5.98 16.13 -13.66
C TYR A 52 -4.87 15.14 -13.98
N GLY A 53 -3.62 15.47 -13.65
CA GLY A 53 -2.45 14.62 -13.88
C GLY A 53 -1.93 13.89 -12.65
N GLU A 54 -0.81 13.20 -12.86
CA GLU A 54 -0.08 12.37 -11.90
C GLU A 54 0.88 13.15 -10.98
N GLY A 55 0.81 14.48 -10.95
CA GLY A 55 1.84 15.29 -10.30
C GLY A 55 3.11 15.35 -11.16
N SER A 56 4.06 14.45 -10.92
CA SER A 56 5.35 14.34 -11.64
C SER A 56 5.61 12.89 -12.07
N SER A 57 6.22 12.70 -13.23
CA SER A 57 6.89 11.45 -13.60
C SER A 57 8.37 11.52 -13.23
N GLY A 58 8.98 10.41 -12.80
CA GLY A 58 10.40 10.37 -12.40
C GLY A 58 10.70 10.92 -11.01
N GLY A 59 9.73 10.85 -10.09
CA GLY A 59 9.90 11.22 -8.68
C GLY A 59 11.01 10.42 -7.97
N ALA A 60 11.25 10.74 -6.69
CA ALA A 60 12.33 10.18 -5.88
C ALA A 60 12.33 8.63 -5.79
N CYS A 61 11.20 7.97 -6.08
CA CYS A 61 11.10 6.51 -6.12
C CYS A 61 11.59 5.86 -7.42
N GLY A 62 12.00 6.62 -8.44
CA GLY A 62 12.55 6.08 -9.69
C GLY A 62 11.51 5.53 -10.68
N TYR A 63 10.21 5.73 -10.40
CA TYR A 63 9.12 5.40 -11.32
C TYR A 63 9.05 6.45 -12.43
N THR A 64 9.49 6.06 -13.62
CA THR A 64 9.76 6.97 -14.75
C THR A 64 8.53 7.32 -15.57
N GLU A 65 7.47 6.49 -15.51
CA GLU A 65 6.18 6.71 -16.16
C GLU A 65 5.07 6.25 -15.21
N LEU A 66 4.06 7.10 -14.98
CA LEU A 66 2.93 6.80 -14.09
C LEU A 66 1.60 6.75 -14.86
N ALA A 67 1.35 7.75 -15.70
CA ALA A 67 0.18 7.75 -16.56
C ALA A 67 0.21 6.55 -17.53
N GLY A 68 -0.88 5.80 -17.59
CA GLY A 68 -0.98 4.60 -18.44
C GLY A 68 -0.33 3.35 -17.85
N THR A 69 0.31 3.43 -16.67
CA THR A 69 0.79 2.26 -15.92
C THR A 69 -0.20 1.89 -14.81
N PRO A 70 -0.04 0.73 -14.14
CA PRO A 70 -0.85 0.36 -12.98
C PRO A 70 -0.80 1.36 -11.80
N TYR A 71 0.21 2.22 -11.70
CA TYR A 71 0.23 3.31 -10.70
C TYR A 71 -0.84 4.36 -11.01
N GLY A 72 -1.04 4.67 -12.30
CA GLY A 72 -2.03 5.61 -12.77
C GLY A 72 -1.73 7.05 -12.34
N LEU A 73 -2.80 7.85 -12.23
CA LEU A 73 -2.69 9.28 -11.97
C LEU A 73 -2.85 9.64 -10.49
N SER A 74 -3.42 8.73 -9.68
CA SER A 74 -3.71 8.99 -8.28
C SER A 74 -2.50 8.59 -7.43
N VAL A 75 -1.53 9.49 -7.35
CA VAL A 75 -0.25 9.30 -6.63
C VAL A 75 0.03 10.47 -5.69
N GLY A 76 1.12 10.40 -4.92
CA GLY A 76 1.59 11.52 -4.11
C GLY A 76 3.04 11.40 -3.69
N ALA A 77 3.58 12.53 -3.23
CA ALA A 77 4.87 12.63 -2.58
C ALA A 77 4.69 12.58 -1.06
N GLY A 78 5.44 11.72 -0.38
CA GLY A 78 5.40 11.63 1.09
C GLY A 78 6.36 12.61 1.76
N SER A 79 6.00 13.11 2.94
CA SER A 79 6.98 13.76 3.84
C SER A 79 8.03 12.77 4.33
N ALA A 80 9.06 13.23 5.05
CA ALA A 80 10.16 12.36 5.49
C ALA A 80 9.70 11.12 6.28
N VAL A 81 8.63 11.24 7.07
CA VAL A 81 8.08 10.11 7.85
C VAL A 81 7.25 9.13 7.02
N ILE A 82 6.75 9.55 5.86
CA ILE A 82 6.04 8.67 4.91
C ILE A 82 7.04 8.06 3.92
N TYR A 83 7.92 8.87 3.34
CA TYR A 83 8.91 8.45 2.35
C TYR A 83 10.02 7.56 2.94
N GLN A 84 10.43 7.81 4.19
CA GLN A 84 11.39 6.99 4.95
C GLN A 84 12.67 6.65 4.17
N ASN A 85 13.29 7.66 3.55
CA ASN A 85 14.49 7.49 2.72
C ASN A 85 14.31 6.45 1.59
N GLY A 86 13.11 6.36 1.02
CA GLY A 86 12.77 5.46 -0.08
C GLY A 86 12.13 4.14 0.36
N GLN A 87 12.12 3.80 1.65
CA GLN A 87 11.44 2.59 2.13
C GLN A 87 9.92 2.67 1.92
N GLY A 88 9.34 3.87 1.96
CA GLY A 88 7.91 4.09 1.71
C GLY A 88 7.53 4.11 0.22
N CYS A 89 8.49 3.96 -0.70
CA CYS A 89 8.18 3.92 -2.13
C CYS A 89 7.33 2.70 -2.47
N GLY A 90 6.24 2.94 -3.21
CA GLY A 90 5.31 1.89 -3.58
C GLY A 90 4.25 1.58 -2.52
N GLU A 91 4.32 2.17 -1.32
CA GLU A 91 3.25 2.04 -0.32
C GLU A 91 1.96 2.72 -0.80
N CYS A 92 0.82 2.11 -0.44
CA CYS A 92 -0.50 2.63 -0.76
C CYS A 92 -1.22 3.18 0.47
N TYR A 93 -1.91 4.28 0.26
CA TYR A 93 -2.70 4.95 1.28
C TYR A 93 -4.11 5.24 0.78
N GLU A 94 -5.06 5.24 1.68
CA GLU A 94 -6.33 5.94 1.48
C GLU A 94 -6.25 7.28 2.21
N VAL A 95 -6.62 8.35 1.51
CA VAL A 95 -6.66 9.72 2.01
C VAL A 95 -8.05 10.30 1.84
N LYS A 96 -8.56 11.01 2.84
CA LYS A 96 -9.86 11.69 2.80
C LYS A 96 -9.82 13.02 3.53
N CYS A 97 -10.75 13.89 3.17
CA CYS A 97 -10.92 15.20 3.79
C CYS A 97 -12.36 15.39 4.29
N THR A 98 -12.59 16.41 5.11
CA THR A 98 -13.88 16.68 5.76
C THR A 98 -14.47 18.06 5.41
N TYR A 99 -13.90 18.75 4.43
CA TYR A 99 -14.42 20.02 3.93
C TYR A 99 -15.76 19.85 3.19
N PRO A 100 -16.59 20.90 3.07
CA PRO A 100 -17.88 20.81 2.36
C PRO A 100 -17.80 20.35 0.90
N SER A 101 -16.64 20.51 0.26
CA SER A 101 -16.36 20.07 -1.11
C SER A 101 -15.83 18.63 -1.19
N CYS A 102 -15.62 17.93 -0.07
CA CYS A 102 -15.09 16.57 -0.03
C CYS A 102 -16.18 15.51 -0.26
N LYS A 103 -15.83 14.45 -1.00
CA LYS A 103 -16.61 13.22 -1.06
C LYS A 103 -16.49 12.45 0.26
N PRO A 104 -17.49 11.63 0.60
CA PRO A 104 -17.41 10.72 1.75
C PRO A 104 -16.43 9.56 1.53
N THR A 105 -16.13 9.22 0.27
CA THR A 105 -15.20 8.14 -0.09
C THR A 105 -13.77 8.66 -0.15
N PRO A 106 -12.77 7.89 0.34
CA PRO A 106 -11.37 8.27 0.23
C PRO A 106 -10.86 8.17 -1.21
N SER A 107 -9.79 8.90 -1.50
CA SER A 107 -8.93 8.66 -2.66
C SER A 107 -7.84 7.65 -2.28
N ARG A 108 -7.56 6.68 -3.15
CA ARG A 108 -6.42 5.78 -2.99
C ARG A 108 -5.23 6.35 -3.75
N ILE A 109 -4.08 6.38 -3.10
CA ILE A 109 -2.83 6.89 -3.67
C ILE A 109 -1.70 5.88 -3.50
N VAL A 110 -0.70 5.99 -4.37
CA VAL A 110 0.61 5.34 -4.24
C VAL A 110 1.66 6.39 -3.97
N ILE A 111 2.61 6.11 -3.07
CA ILE A 111 3.77 6.97 -2.84
C ILE A 111 4.79 6.75 -3.95
N THR A 112 5.03 7.78 -4.74
CA THR A 112 5.92 7.73 -5.92
C THR A 112 7.02 8.79 -5.88
N ASP A 113 6.99 9.67 -4.89
CA ASP A 113 7.91 10.80 -4.78
C ASP A 113 8.13 11.20 -3.31
N PHE A 114 9.05 12.13 -3.10
CA PHE A 114 9.38 12.72 -1.81
C PHE A 114 9.11 14.22 -1.85
N CYS A 115 8.39 14.75 -0.85
CA CYS A 115 8.28 16.20 -0.68
C CYS A 115 9.31 16.70 0.35
N PRO A 116 10.40 17.38 -0.09
CA PRO A 116 11.48 17.78 0.81
C PRO A 116 11.17 19.04 1.64
N GLY A 117 10.12 19.79 1.29
CA GLY A 117 9.81 21.03 2.00
C GLY A 117 8.45 21.63 1.70
N GLY A 118 8.17 22.73 2.40
CA GLY A 118 6.87 23.41 2.37
C GLY A 118 6.20 23.40 3.75
N THR A 119 5.05 24.06 3.86
CA THR A 119 4.36 24.27 5.15
C THR A 119 4.11 22.99 5.92
N PHE A 120 3.79 21.88 5.25
CA PHE A 120 3.55 20.59 5.89
C PHE A 120 4.72 19.61 5.75
N CYS A 121 5.35 19.51 4.58
CA CYS A 121 6.42 18.52 4.39
C CYS A 121 7.70 18.81 5.19
N SER A 122 7.88 20.04 5.71
CA SER A 122 9.01 20.41 6.58
C SER A 122 8.78 20.21 8.08
N THR A 123 7.60 19.77 8.53
CA THR A 123 7.26 19.74 9.97
C THR A 123 7.71 18.48 10.71
N GLY A 124 8.11 17.43 9.98
CA GLY A 124 8.35 16.11 10.56
C GLY A 124 7.07 15.31 10.84
N GLU A 125 5.91 15.84 10.50
CA GLU A 125 4.62 15.17 10.65
C GLU A 125 4.22 14.41 9.36
N PRO A 126 3.26 13.48 9.44
CA PRO A 126 2.68 12.84 8.26
C PRO A 126 2.05 13.86 7.32
N ALA A 127 2.64 14.02 6.14
CA ALA A 127 2.11 14.89 5.11
C ALA A 127 2.23 14.27 3.71
N PHE A 128 1.29 14.64 2.84
CA PHE A 128 1.19 14.14 1.47
C PHE A 128 1.07 15.32 0.50
N ASP A 129 2.00 15.46 -0.42
CA ASP A 129 1.82 16.36 -1.56
C ASP A 129 1.15 15.56 -2.68
N LEU A 130 -0.16 15.76 -2.86
CA LEU A 130 -0.98 14.91 -3.70
C LEU A 130 -0.88 15.31 -5.18
N SER A 131 -0.94 14.32 -6.06
CA SER A 131 -1.20 14.58 -7.48
C SER A 131 -2.52 15.33 -7.67
N GLY A 132 -2.64 16.08 -8.77
CA GLY A 132 -3.89 16.74 -9.11
C GLY A 132 -5.05 15.76 -9.18
N MET A 133 -4.88 14.59 -9.82
CA MET A 133 -5.95 13.59 -9.89
C MET A 133 -6.34 13.05 -8.51
N ALA A 134 -5.39 12.79 -7.60
CA ALA A 134 -5.72 12.36 -6.24
C ALA A 134 -6.59 13.40 -5.51
N MET A 135 -6.32 14.69 -5.72
CA MET A 135 -7.11 15.80 -5.20
C MET A 135 -8.53 15.84 -5.82
N THR A 136 -8.65 15.68 -7.14
CA THR A 136 -9.95 15.57 -7.83
C THR A 136 -10.77 14.40 -7.31
N ASN A 137 -10.12 13.26 -7.02
CA ASN A 137 -10.78 12.06 -6.51
C ASN A 137 -11.37 12.27 -5.11
N MET A 138 -10.77 13.12 -4.27
CA MET A 138 -11.33 13.50 -2.97
C MET A 138 -12.48 14.51 -3.05
N ALA A 139 -12.59 15.28 -4.13
CA ALA A 139 -13.62 16.32 -4.26
C ALA A 139 -14.95 15.80 -4.80
N LEU A 140 -16.07 16.39 -4.38
CA LEU A 140 -17.39 16.19 -4.97
C LEU A 140 -17.36 16.54 -6.48
N PRO A 141 -18.16 15.87 -7.32
CA PRO A 141 -18.20 16.16 -8.74
C PRO A 141 -18.45 17.65 -9.00
N GLY A 142 -17.55 18.30 -9.77
CA GLY A 142 -17.61 19.73 -10.10
C GLY A 142 -17.18 20.69 -8.98
N ARG A 143 -16.66 20.20 -7.85
CA ARG A 143 -16.19 21.02 -6.72
C ARG A 143 -14.70 20.83 -6.41
N ASP A 144 -13.96 20.23 -7.33
CA ASP A 144 -12.52 20.03 -7.22
C ASP A 144 -11.75 21.37 -7.19
N GLN A 145 -12.18 22.38 -7.95
CA GLN A 145 -11.57 23.71 -7.88
C GLN A 145 -11.76 24.37 -6.51
N GLU A 146 -12.93 24.21 -5.89
CA GLU A 146 -13.18 24.74 -4.54
C GLU A 146 -12.24 24.09 -3.52
N LEU A 147 -12.06 22.78 -3.60
CA LEU A 147 -11.11 22.07 -2.77
C LEU A 147 -9.67 22.57 -3.08
N ARG A 148 -9.25 22.63 -4.35
CA ARG A 148 -7.90 23.08 -4.78
C ARG A 148 -7.50 24.43 -4.21
N ASN A 149 -8.46 25.35 -4.15
CA ASN A 149 -8.23 26.72 -3.71
C ASN A 149 -7.91 26.84 -2.21
N LEU A 150 -8.12 25.79 -1.41
CA LEU A 150 -7.68 25.77 -0.01
C LEU A 150 -6.14 25.72 0.10
N GLY A 151 -5.48 25.01 -0.82
CA GLY A 151 -4.02 24.88 -0.90
C GLY A 151 -3.38 24.00 0.17
N LEU A 152 -3.80 24.16 1.43
CA LEU A 152 -3.34 23.42 2.60
C LEU A 152 -4.52 22.66 3.22
N TYR A 153 -4.40 21.34 3.34
CA TYR A 153 -5.47 20.46 3.78
C TYR A 153 -5.13 19.74 5.08
N GLU A 154 -6.05 19.77 6.03
CA GLU A 154 -6.13 18.79 7.10
C GLU A 154 -6.88 17.56 6.56
N ILE A 155 -6.22 16.41 6.59
CA ILE A 155 -6.75 15.16 6.05
C ILE A 155 -6.74 14.06 7.11
N GLN A 156 -7.42 12.98 6.77
CA GLN A 156 -7.28 11.71 7.43
C GLN A 156 -6.71 10.70 6.45
N TYR A 157 -5.76 9.88 6.90
CA TYR A 157 -5.15 8.86 6.08
C TYR A 157 -5.08 7.52 6.81
N ARG A 158 -4.87 6.45 6.05
CA ARG A 158 -4.49 5.13 6.56
C ARG A 158 -3.74 4.36 5.49
N ARG A 159 -2.75 3.57 5.90
CA ARG A 159 -2.05 2.65 5.00
C ARG A 159 -2.99 1.51 4.59
N VAL A 160 -2.96 1.12 3.32
CA VAL A 160 -3.80 0.05 2.77
C VAL A 160 -3.00 -0.84 1.82
N PRO A 161 -3.41 -2.10 1.59
CA PRO A 161 -2.78 -2.93 0.58
C PRO A 161 -2.86 -2.33 -0.83
N CYS A 162 -1.74 -2.37 -1.54
CA CYS A 162 -1.68 -2.07 -2.96
C CYS A 162 -2.29 -3.18 -3.80
N TYR A 163 -3.00 -2.79 -4.86
CA TYR A 163 -3.67 -3.73 -5.76
C TYR A 163 -3.40 -3.37 -7.22
N TYR A 164 -2.65 -4.24 -7.90
CA TYR A 164 -2.30 -4.12 -9.31
C TYR A 164 -2.85 -5.36 -10.07
N PRO A 165 -4.12 -5.32 -10.51
CA PRO A 165 -4.76 -6.47 -11.13
C PRO A 165 -4.06 -6.88 -12.43
N ASN A 166 -3.88 -8.18 -12.62
CA ASN A 166 -3.23 -8.75 -13.81
C ASN A 166 -1.77 -8.31 -14.02
N GLN A 167 -1.13 -7.79 -12.97
CA GLN A 167 0.26 -7.35 -13.02
C GLN A 167 1.14 -8.23 -12.13
N ASN A 168 2.31 -8.61 -12.63
CA ASN A 168 3.37 -9.20 -11.83
C ASN A 168 4.31 -8.12 -11.32
N VAL A 169 5.02 -8.41 -10.23
CA VAL A 169 6.18 -7.61 -9.81
C VAL A 169 7.14 -7.50 -10.99
N ALA A 170 7.53 -6.26 -11.32
CA ALA A 170 8.44 -5.98 -12.41
C ALA A 170 9.79 -5.51 -11.88
N PHE A 171 10.85 -5.83 -12.62
CA PHE A 171 12.21 -5.37 -12.35
C PHE A 171 12.65 -4.56 -13.56
N LYS A 172 12.81 -3.25 -13.39
CA LYS A 172 13.28 -2.34 -14.43
C LYS A 172 14.74 -2.03 -14.20
N VAL A 173 15.61 -2.54 -15.07
CA VAL A 173 17.04 -2.22 -15.03
C VAL A 173 17.25 -0.77 -15.44
N ASP A 174 17.92 -0.02 -14.58
CA ASP A 174 18.10 1.41 -14.80
C ASP A 174 19.17 1.68 -15.86
N PRO A 175 19.02 2.74 -16.66
CA PRO A 175 20.08 3.23 -17.53
C PRO A 175 21.38 3.46 -16.73
N GLY A 176 22.51 3.01 -17.28
CA GLY A 176 23.82 3.09 -16.62
C GLY A 176 24.23 1.82 -15.89
N SER A 177 23.36 0.81 -15.80
CA SER A 177 23.78 -0.54 -15.41
C SER A 177 24.80 -1.10 -16.41
N THR A 178 25.79 -1.85 -15.90
CA THR A 178 26.89 -2.45 -16.64
C THR A 178 27.12 -3.89 -16.18
N PRO A 179 27.99 -4.68 -16.83
CA PRO A 179 28.38 -5.99 -16.33
C PRO A 179 29.00 -6.01 -14.92
N PHE A 180 29.44 -4.86 -14.40
CA PHE A 180 30.09 -4.72 -13.09
C PHE A 180 29.28 -3.89 -12.08
N TRP A 181 28.15 -3.32 -12.49
CA TRP A 181 27.29 -2.49 -11.66
C TRP A 181 25.83 -2.68 -12.06
N LEU A 182 24.97 -3.08 -11.13
CA LEU A 182 23.56 -3.31 -11.40
C LEU A 182 22.72 -2.36 -10.55
N SER A 183 21.90 -1.55 -11.22
CA SER A 183 20.84 -0.74 -10.61
C SER A 183 19.52 -1.13 -11.25
N PHE A 184 18.49 -1.29 -10.44
CA PHE A 184 17.14 -1.52 -10.93
C PHE A 184 16.11 -1.01 -9.94
N THR A 185 14.96 -0.65 -10.49
CA THR A 185 13.76 -0.33 -9.74
C THR A 185 12.85 -1.56 -9.73
N ILE A 186 12.27 -1.87 -8.57
CA ILE A 186 11.20 -2.87 -8.47
C ILE A 186 9.88 -2.12 -8.55
N GLU A 187 8.95 -2.61 -9.37
CA GLU A 187 7.64 -1.99 -9.61
C GLU A 187 6.50 -2.98 -9.36
N TYR A 188 5.30 -2.44 -9.10
CA TYR A 188 4.03 -3.18 -8.96
C TYR A 188 3.99 -4.21 -7.81
N GLN A 189 4.57 -3.86 -6.67
CA GLN A 189 4.48 -4.63 -5.43
C GLN A 189 3.05 -4.63 -4.90
N GLY A 190 2.30 -5.70 -5.14
CA GLY A 190 1.00 -5.90 -4.50
C GLY A 190 1.14 -6.13 -2.99
N GLY A 191 0.11 -5.81 -2.20
CA GLY A 191 0.14 -5.99 -0.75
C GLY A 191 0.83 -4.83 -0.02
N PRO A 192 1.83 -5.06 0.85
CA PRO A 192 2.56 -4.03 1.63
C PRO A 192 3.04 -2.83 0.83
N GLY A 193 3.51 -3.06 -0.40
CA GLY A 193 4.01 -2.03 -1.31
C GLY A 193 5.48 -1.69 -1.12
N ASP A 194 6.03 -1.87 0.08
CA ASP A 194 7.42 -1.64 0.48
C ASP A 194 8.31 -2.89 0.35
N ILE A 195 9.63 -2.67 0.37
CA ILE A 195 10.65 -3.72 0.23
C ILE A 195 11.67 -3.60 1.36
N GLU A 196 11.81 -4.67 2.15
CA GLU A 196 12.78 -4.72 3.25
C GLU A 196 14.19 -5.12 2.77
N SER A 197 14.29 -6.08 1.85
CA SER A 197 15.58 -6.56 1.35
C SER A 197 15.49 -7.12 -0.07
N VAL A 198 16.63 -7.07 -0.77
CA VAL A 198 16.80 -7.62 -2.11
C VAL A 198 18.11 -8.40 -2.14
N ALA A 199 18.05 -9.63 -2.66
CA ALA A 199 19.23 -10.48 -2.85
C ALA A 199 19.25 -11.02 -4.27
N ILE A 200 20.45 -11.10 -4.86
CA ILE A 200 20.67 -11.61 -6.21
C ILE A 200 21.53 -12.87 -6.15
N ARG A 201 21.27 -13.79 -7.08
CA ARG A 201 22.07 -15.00 -7.29
C ARG A 201 22.33 -15.16 -8.78
N GLN A 202 23.58 -15.38 -9.16
CA GLN A 202 23.94 -15.69 -10.53
C GLN A 202 23.35 -17.07 -10.90
N GLY A 203 22.64 -17.13 -12.03
CA GLY A 203 22.15 -18.37 -12.61
C GLY A 203 23.32 -19.27 -13.05
N CYS A 204 23.14 -20.58 -12.89
CA CYS A 204 24.08 -21.59 -13.36
C CYS A 204 23.96 -21.80 -14.87
#